data_AF-A0A8E2I2J6-F1
#
_entry.id   AF-A0A8E2I2J6-F1
#
_cell.length_a   1.000
_cell.length_b   1.000
_cell.length_c   1.000
_cell.angle_alpha   90.00
_cell.angle_beta   90.00
_cell.angle_gamma   90.00
#
_symmetry.space_group_name_H-M   'P 1'
#
loop_
_entity.id
_entity.type
_entity.pdbx_description
1 polymer ?
#
loop_
_entity_poly.entity_id
_entity_poly.type
_entity_poly.pdbx_seq_one_letter_code
_entity_poly.pdbx_strand_id
1 'polypeptide(L)'
;MVKNSKYLARTSLAVMGIGFIATLPFEHSNPFLGLLQGGFEAGIVGGLADWFAVTALFRHPLGIPIPHTSLLSKNRKRITKALVSTIENDWLSKESIVNKLKNIQLT
;
A
#
# COMPACT_ATOMS: atom_id res chain seq x y z
N MET A 1 10.61 22.82 6.56
CA MET A 1 11.62 22.01 5.85
C MET A 1 10.96 20.68 5.45
N VAL A 2 10.35 20.62 4.26
CA VAL A 2 9.55 19.47 3.81
C VAL A 2 10.51 18.37 3.33
N LYS A 3 10.77 17.39 4.19
CA LYS A 3 11.68 16.27 3.90
C LYS A 3 10.98 15.35 2.89
N ASN A 4 11.58 15.18 1.70
CA ASN A 4 11.08 14.35 0.60
C ASN A 4 10.72 12.93 1.07
N SER A 5 9.43 12.66 1.33
CA SER A 5 8.97 11.36 1.87
C SER A 5 9.07 10.20 0.86
N LYS A 6 9.28 10.51 -0.42
CA LYS A 6 9.44 9.52 -1.50
C LYS A 6 10.58 8.53 -1.26
N TYR A 7 11.56 8.89 -0.43
CA TYR A 7 12.71 8.04 -0.13
C TYR A 7 12.60 7.31 1.22
N LEU A 8 11.65 7.68 2.09
CA LEU A 8 11.56 7.12 3.44
C LEU A 8 11.36 5.60 3.44
N ALA A 9 10.45 5.09 2.60
CA ALA A 9 10.19 3.66 2.50
C ALA A 9 11.39 2.86 1.98
N ARG A 10 12.16 3.42 1.03
CA ARG A 10 13.37 2.78 0.50
C ARG A 10 14.50 2.81 1.52
N THR A 11 14.63 3.91 2.27
CA THR A 11 15.65 4.05 3.31
C THR A 11 15.38 3.17 4.52
N SER A 12 14.12 2.98 4.95
CA SER A 12 13.81 2.10 6.08
C SER A 12 14.07 0.63 5.74
N LEU A 13 13.76 0.22 4.51
CA LEU A 13 14.03 -1.14 4.04
C LEU A 13 15.55 -1.41 3.91
N ALA A 14 16.31 -0.44 3.41
CA ALA A 14 17.77 -0.53 3.34
C ALA A 14 18.41 -0.61 4.75
N VAL A 15 17.91 0.18 5.71
CA VAL A 15 18.39 0.16 7.10
C VAL A 15 18.13 -1.19 7.77
N MET A 16 16.96 -1.81 7.56
CA MET A 16 16.68 -3.15 8.09
C MET A 16 17.55 -4.24 7.45
N GLY A 17 17.78 -4.18 6.13
CA GLY A 17 18.66 -5.12 5.44
C GLY A 17 20.12 -5.03 5.90
N ILE A 18 20.63 -3.81 6.12
CA ILE A 18 21.98 -3.60 6.66
C ILE A 18 22.07 -4.10 8.11
N GLY A 19 21.04 -3.84 8.93
CA GLY A 19 20.96 -4.33 10.31
C GLY A 19 21.01 -5.86 10.39
N PHE A 20 20.30 -6.56 9.49
CA PHE A 20 20.35 -8.02 9.39
C PHE A 20 21.75 -8.54 9.04
N ILE A 21 22.38 -8.00 7.98
CA ILE A 21 23.73 -8.42 7.54
C ILE A 21 24.76 -8.15 8.64
N ALA A 22 24.64 -7.03 9.35
CA ALA A 22 25.53 -6.68 10.46
C ALA A 22 25.38 -7.60 11.69
N THR A 23 24.24 -8.30 11.82
CA THR A 23 23.96 -9.20 12.95
C THR A 23 24.43 -10.64 12.67
N LEU A 24 24.58 -11.04 11.40
CA LEU A 24 25.09 -12.36 10.98
C LEU A 24 26.45 -12.77 11.62
N PRO A 25 27.48 -11.91 11.72
CA PRO A 25 28.77 -12.34 12.27
C PRO A 25 28.79 -12.52 13.81
N PHE A 26 27.73 -12.15 14.53
CA PHE A 26 27.70 -12.19 16.00
C PHE A 26 26.84 -13.33 16.60
N GLU A 27 26.34 -14.23 15.76
CA GLU A 27 25.40 -15.33 16.11
C GLU A 27 25.83 -16.19 17.32
N HIS A 28 27.14 -16.30 17.58
CA HIS A 28 27.69 -17.33 18.46
C HIS A 28 27.86 -16.93 19.94
N SER A 29 27.53 -15.70 20.34
CA SER A 29 27.87 -15.22 21.69
C SER A 29 26.69 -15.05 22.67
N ASN A 30 25.49 -14.63 22.23
CA ASN A 30 24.40 -14.28 23.16
C ASN A 30 22.98 -14.70 22.68
N PRO A 31 22.13 -15.33 23.52
CA PRO A 31 20.73 -15.65 23.21
C PRO A 31 19.87 -14.43 22.79
N PHE A 32 20.22 -13.25 23.31
CA PHE A 32 19.55 -11.99 22.97
C PHE A 32 19.76 -11.59 21.49
N LEU A 33 20.89 -11.99 20.90
CA LEU A 33 21.18 -11.72 19.49
C LEU A 33 20.36 -12.59 18.55
N GLY A 34 20.06 -13.84 18.93
CA GLY A 34 19.16 -14.70 18.15
C GLY A 34 17.73 -14.14 18.07
N LEU A 35 17.25 -13.51 19.16
CA LEU A 35 15.96 -12.81 19.20
C LEU A 35 15.93 -11.58 18.29
N LEU A 36 17.02 -10.80 18.29
CA LEU A 36 17.21 -9.68 17.36
C LEU A 36 17.26 -10.14 15.90
N GLN A 37 18.01 -11.19 15.61
CA GLN A 37 18.12 -11.78 14.27
C GLN A 37 16.77 -12.29 13.76
N GLY A 38 16.01 -13.02 14.58
CA GLY A 38 14.64 -13.45 14.24
C GLY A 38 13.70 -12.26 14.00
N GLY A 39 13.86 -11.17 14.76
CA GLY A 39 13.15 -9.91 14.51
C GLY A 39 13.52 -9.27 13.17
N PHE A 40 14.80 -9.27 12.80
CA PHE A 40 15.25 -8.78 11.49
C PHE A 40 14.79 -9.68 10.33
N GLU A 41 14.83 -11.01 10.49
CA GLU A 41 14.32 -11.97 9.50
C GLU A 41 12.83 -11.78 9.26
N ALA A 42 12.05 -11.68 10.35
CA ALA A 42 10.62 -11.39 10.29
C ALA A 42 10.34 -10.02 9.65
N GLY A 43 11.16 -9.00 9.94
CA GLY A 43 11.05 -7.67 9.33
C GLY A 43 11.30 -7.67 7.82
N ILE A 44 12.30 -8.42 7.35
CA ILE A 44 12.60 -8.57 5.92
C ILE A 44 11.46 -9.29 5.20
N VAL A 45 10.99 -10.41 5.75
CA VAL A 45 9.89 -11.18 5.16
C VAL A 45 8.60 -10.37 5.15
N GLY A 46 8.29 -9.66 6.25
CA GLY A 46 7.12 -8.78 6.34
C GLY A 46 7.17 -7.62 5.35
N GLY A 47 8.33 -6.98 5.17
CA GLY A 47 8.51 -5.92 4.19
C GLY A 47 8.39 -6.40 2.73
N LEU A 48 8.89 -7.60 2.43
CA LEU A 48 8.71 -8.23 1.13
C LEU A 48 7.25 -8.59 0.86
N ALA A 49 6.52 -9.08 1.87
CA ALA A 49 5.12 -9.43 1.76
C ALA A 49 4.23 -8.19 1.48
N ASP A 50 4.48 -7.07 2.17
CA ASP A 50 3.76 -5.82 1.93
C ASP A 50 4.01 -5.29 0.50
N TRP A 51 5.28 -5.27 0.07
CA TRP A 51 5.62 -4.87 -1.29
C TRP A 51 4.93 -5.76 -2.34
N PHE A 52 4.91 -7.07 -2.12
CA PHE A 52 4.23 -8.02 -3.01
C PHE A 52 2.72 -7.77 -3.04
N ALA A 53 2.07 -7.56 -1.90
CA ALA A 53 0.64 -7.33 -1.81
C ALA A 53 0.19 -6.05 -2.54
N VAL A 54 0.87 -4.93 -2.31
CA VAL A 54 0.58 -3.67 -2.99
C VAL A 54 0.85 -3.79 -4.48
N THR A 55 1.96 -4.43 -4.87
CA THR A 55 2.28 -4.63 -6.29
C THR A 55 1.25 -5.54 -6.95
N ALA A 56 0.80 -6.62 -6.31
CA ALA A 56 -0.20 -7.56 -6.82
C ALA A 56 -1.60 -6.95 -7.00
N LEU A 57 -1.93 -5.93 -6.20
CA LEU A 57 -3.20 -5.22 -6.33
C LEU A 57 -3.25 -4.40 -7.63
N PHE A 58 -2.14 -3.78 -8.02
CA PHE A 58 -2.09 -2.83 -9.14
C PHE A 58 -1.37 -3.34 -10.40
N ARG A 59 -0.45 -4.29 -10.26
CA ARG A 59 0.45 -4.82 -11.31
C ARG A 59 0.76 -6.31 -11.04
N HIS A 60 1.56 -6.92 -11.91
CA HIS A 60 2.06 -8.29 -11.69
C HIS A 60 3.40 -8.22 -10.98
N PRO A 61 3.53 -8.68 -9.73
CA PRO A 61 4.82 -8.73 -9.04
C PRO A 61 5.77 -9.65 -9.83
N LEU A 62 7.03 -9.24 -9.98
CA LEU A 62 8.08 -9.94 -10.73
C LEU A 62 7.83 -10.11 -12.24
N GLY A 63 6.81 -9.46 -12.82
CA GLY A 63 6.51 -9.53 -14.26
C GLY A 63 5.96 -10.88 -14.72
N ILE A 64 5.73 -11.82 -13.80
CA ILE A 64 5.15 -13.12 -14.10
C ILE A 64 3.61 -12.99 -13.99
N PRO A 65 2.84 -13.34 -15.04
CA PRO A 65 1.39 -13.29 -15.00
C PRO A 65 0.84 -14.43 -14.13
N ILE A 66 0.86 -14.27 -12.81
CA ILE A 66 0.29 -15.25 -11.88
C ILE A 66 -1.23 -15.23 -12.06
N PRO A 67 -1.87 -16.37 -12.40
CA PRO A 67 -3.33 -16.47 -12.45
C PRO A 67 -3.89 -16.02 -11.11
N HIS A 68 -4.81 -15.05 -11.10
CA HIS A 68 -5.41 -14.39 -9.92
C HIS A 68 -4.73 -13.13 -9.35
N THR A 69 -3.57 -12.70 -9.85
CA THR A 69 -3.03 -11.34 -9.52
C THR A 69 -3.54 -10.31 -10.55
N SER A 70 -3.68 -9.03 -10.15
CA SER A 70 -4.27 -7.90 -10.90
C SER A 70 -5.81 -7.80 -10.99
N LEU A 71 -6.53 -8.24 -9.95
CA LEU A 71 -8.00 -8.12 -9.83
C LEU A 71 -8.54 -6.70 -10.10
N LEU A 72 -7.83 -5.65 -9.65
CA LEU A 72 -8.26 -4.27 -9.81
C LEU A 72 -8.07 -3.76 -11.25
N SER A 73 -6.96 -4.13 -11.91
CA SER A 73 -6.71 -3.77 -13.31
C SER A 73 -7.70 -4.47 -14.25
N LYS A 74 -7.95 -5.76 -14.02
CA LYS A 74 -8.86 -6.59 -14.84
C LYS A 74 -10.31 -6.10 -14.78
N ASN A 75 -10.75 -5.61 -13.62
CA ASN A 75 -12.14 -5.15 -13.40
C ASN A 75 -12.31 -3.63 -13.40
N ARG A 76 -11.29 -2.84 -13.81
CA ARG A 76 -11.32 -1.37 -13.79
C ARG A 76 -12.59 -0.80 -14.44
N LYS A 77 -12.99 -1.31 -15.62
CA LYS A 77 -14.21 -0.88 -16.32
C LYS A 77 -15.49 -1.07 -15.49
N ARG A 78 -15.60 -2.21 -14.78
CA ARG A 78 -16.76 -2.52 -13.93
C ARG A 78 -16.83 -1.58 -12.72
N ILE A 79 -15.68 -1.33 -12.09
CA ILE A 79 -15.56 -0.43 -10.93
C ILE A 79 -15.88 1.00 -11.34
N THR A 80 -15.34 1.48 -12.47
CA THR A 80 -15.67 2.81 -13.00
C THR A 80 -17.16 2.95 -13.30
N LYS A 81 -17.78 1.95 -13.94
CA LYS A 81 -19.23 2.00 -14.23
C LYS A 81 -20.07 2.05 -12.95
N ALA A 82 -19.71 1.26 -11.93
CA ALA A 82 -20.38 1.31 -10.63
C ALA A 82 -20.22 2.68 -9.95
N LEU A 83 -19.01 3.25 -9.97
CA LEU A 83 -18.72 4.58 -9.42
C LEU A 83 -19.52 5.69 -10.11
N VAL A 84 -19.61 5.66 -11.44
CA VAL A 84 -20.42 6.62 -12.22
C VAL A 84 -21.89 6.48 -11.84
N SER A 85 -22.40 5.25 -11.75
CA SER A 85 -23.78 4.97 -11.33
C SER A 85 -24.07 5.51 -9.92
N THR A 86 -23.18 5.31 -8.96
CA THR A 86 -23.35 5.84 -7.59
C THR A 86 -23.34 7.37 -7.57
N ILE A 87 -22.43 8.00 -8.33
CA ILE A 87 -22.39 9.46 -8.40
C ILE A 87 -23.67 10.01 -9.03
N GLU A 88 -24.13 9.42 -10.14
CA GLU A 88 -25.33 9.85 -10.85
C GLU A 88 -26.60 9.68 -10.02
N ASN A 89 -26.77 8.54 -9.35
CA ASN A 89 -28.01 8.22 -8.65
C ASN A 89 -28.05 8.73 -7.20
N ASP A 90 -26.92 8.69 -6.46
CA ASP A 90 -26.93 9.01 -5.03
C ASP A 90 -26.46 10.45 -4.75
N TRP A 91 -25.49 10.97 -5.52
CA TRP A 91 -24.86 12.27 -5.25
C TRP A 91 -25.38 13.40 -6.14
N LEU A 92 -25.61 13.12 -7.42
CA LEU A 92 -26.19 14.02 -8.41
C LEU A 92 -27.71 13.89 -8.51
N SER A 93 -28.34 13.16 -7.58
CA SER A 93 -29.79 13.19 -7.40
C SER A 93 -30.27 14.64 -7.34
N LYS A 94 -31.33 14.92 -8.10
CA LYS A 94 -31.99 16.22 -8.20
C LYS A 94 -32.26 16.82 -6.80
N GLU A 95 -32.53 15.98 -5.81
CA GLU A 95 -32.75 16.36 -4.41
C GLU A 95 -31.48 16.87 -3.71
N SER A 96 -30.33 16.25 -3.95
CA SER A 96 -29.03 16.66 -3.37
C SER A 96 -28.57 18.02 -3.92
N ILE A 97 -28.79 18.24 -5.22
CA ILE A 97 -28.50 19.51 -5.89
C ILE A 97 -29.43 20.62 -5.40
N VAL A 98 -30.73 20.34 -5.28
CA VAL A 98 -31.72 21.30 -4.76
C VAL A 98 -31.44 21.66 -3.31
N ASN A 99 -31.05 20.69 -2.45
CA ASN A 99 -30.67 20.97 -1.06
C ASN A 99 -29.37 21.79 -0.95
N LYS A 100 -28.39 21.58 -1.83
CA LYS A 100 -27.19 22.43 -1.91
C LYS A 100 -27.51 23.85 -2.39
N LEU A 101 -28.34 24.00 -3.43
CA LEU A 101 -28.78 25.30 -3.94
C LEU A 101 -29.57 26.08 -2.89
N LYS A 102 -30.42 25.40 -2.10
CA LYS A 102 -31.22 26.02 -1.03
C LYS A 102 -30.36 26.53 0.15
N ASN A 103 -29.18 25.95 0.34
CA ASN A 103 -28.21 26.38 1.35
C ASN A 103 -27.24 27.46 0.85
N ILE A 104 -27.16 27.70 -0.46
CA ILE A 104 -26.41 28.84 -1.00
C ILE A 104 -27.35 30.04 -0.88
N GLN A 105 -27.17 30.80 0.20
CA GLN A 105 -27.79 32.12 0.36
C GLN A 105 -27.24 33.01 -0.77
N LEU A 106 -28.07 33.24 -1.78
CA LEU A 106 -27.84 34.30 -2.77
C LEU A 106 -28.09 35.63 -2.05
N THR A 107 -27.05 36.11 -1.37
CA THR A 107 -26.88 37.52 -1.00
C THR A 107 -26.44 38.29 -2.23
#